data_AF-A0A0A7LQC4-F1
#
_entry.id   AF-A0A0A7LQC4-F1
#
_cell.length_a   1.000
_cell.length_b   1.000
_cell.length_c   1.000
_cell.angle_alpha   90.00
_cell.angle_beta   90.00
_cell.angle_gamma   90.00
#
_symmetry.space_group_name_H-M   'P 1'
#
loop_
_entity.id
_entity.type
_entity.pdbx_description
1 polymer ?
#
loop_
_entity_poly.entity_id
_entity_poly.type
_entity_poly.pdbx_seq_one_letter_code
_entity_poly.pdbx_strand_id
1 'polypeptide(L)'
;METPAYPTPQFGPREQTREQRQFIISQSLGITRSQGPYEVPVWQQQLHDEYIAGTIDLQQIRLRTEAHRQQELARSSASKANSL
;
A
#
# COMPACT_ATOMS: atom_id res chain seq x y z
N MET A 1 12.61 -15.68 30.74
CA MET A 1 12.44 -14.91 29.51
C MET A 1 10.95 -14.73 29.31
N GLU A 2 10.38 -13.67 29.87
CA GLU A 2 8.95 -13.37 29.74
C GLU A 2 8.75 -12.63 28.41
N THR A 3 7.97 -13.23 27.52
CA THR A 3 7.57 -12.59 26.27
C THR A 3 6.65 -11.42 26.61
N PRO A 4 6.93 -10.17 26.17
CA PRO A 4 6.04 -9.06 26.43
C PRO A 4 4.67 -9.34 25.79
N ALA A 5 3.64 -9.35 26.61
CA ALA A 5 2.25 -9.44 26.16
C ALA A 5 1.90 -8.12 25.47
N TYR A 6 2.04 -8.09 24.15
CA TYR A 6 1.51 -6.98 23.37
C TYR A 6 -0.01 -7.02 23.47
N PRO A 7 -0.68 -5.92 23.88
CA PRO A 7 -2.13 -5.89 23.88
C PRO A 7 -2.60 -6.17 22.46
N THR A 8 -3.37 -7.25 22.30
CA THR A 8 -4.09 -7.50 21.06
C THR A 8 -4.92 -6.25 20.78
N PRO A 9 -4.71 -5.53 19.67
CA PRO A 9 -5.42 -4.28 19.45
C PRO A 9 -6.91 -4.59 19.43
N GLN A 10 -7.65 -3.92 20.33
CA GLN A 10 -9.07 -4.18 20.53
C GLN A 10 -9.82 -3.31 19.54
N PHE A 11 -9.97 -3.82 18.32
CA PHE A 11 -10.61 -3.09 17.23
C PHE A 11 -12.11 -2.94 17.50
N GLY A 12 -12.64 -1.73 17.34
CA GLY A 12 -14.07 -1.46 17.48
C GLY A 12 -14.92 -2.15 16.40
N PRO A 13 -16.25 -2.27 16.57
CA PRO A 13 -17.13 -2.97 15.61
C PRO A 13 -17.19 -2.35 14.20
N ARG A 14 -16.52 -1.21 13.98
CA ARG A 14 -16.39 -0.53 12.67
C ARG A 14 -14.96 -0.56 12.11
N GLU A 15 -13.99 -1.06 12.87
CA GLU A 15 -12.60 -1.17 12.41
C GLU A 15 -12.42 -2.50 11.69
N GLN A 16 -11.92 -2.43 10.45
CA GLN A 16 -11.64 -3.62 9.65
C GLN A 16 -10.58 -4.46 10.36
N THR A 17 -10.76 -5.78 10.39
CA THR A 17 -9.72 -6.69 10.92
C THR A 17 -8.52 -6.76 9.97
N ARG A 18 -7.39 -7.28 10.46
CA ARG A 18 -6.21 -7.54 9.63
C ARG A 18 -6.55 -8.43 8.43
N GLU A 19 -7.33 -9.48 8.64
CA GLU A 19 -7.77 -10.43 7.62
C GLU A 19 -8.66 -9.75 6.57
N GLN A 20 -9.57 -8.86 7.01
CA GLN A 20 -10.40 -8.08 6.09
C GLN A 20 -9.56 -7.13 5.23
N ARG A 21 -8.57 -6.47 5.82
CA ARG A 21 -7.63 -5.62 5.06
C ARG A 21 -6.78 -6.42 4.09
N GLN A 22 -6.28 -7.58 4.51
CA GLN A 22 -5.55 -8.51 3.64
C GLN A 22 -6.43 -9.03 2.49
N PHE A 23 -7.70 -9.33 2.77
CA PHE A 23 -8.67 -9.73 1.76
C PHE A 23 -8.88 -8.64 0.71
N ILE A 24 -9.07 -7.39 1.14
CA ILE A 24 -9.22 -6.23 0.23
C ILE A 24 -8.01 -6.11 -0.71
N ILE A 25 -6.78 -6.15 -0.17
CA ILE A 25 -5.55 -6.07 -1.00
C ILE A 25 -5.46 -7.26 -1.97
N SER A 26 -5.75 -8.47 -1.50
CA SER A 26 -5.69 -9.68 -2.33
C SER A 26 -6.69 -9.61 -3.50
N GLN A 27 -7.91 -9.12 -3.23
CA GLN A 27 -8.93 -8.91 -4.27
C GLN A 27 -8.50 -7.85 -5.28
N SER A 28 -7.99 -6.70 -4.82
CA SER A 28 -7.53 -5.65 -5.73
C SER A 28 -6.41 -6.13 -6.65
N LEU A 29 -5.43 -6.86 -6.11
CA LEU A 29 -4.34 -7.43 -6.90
C LEU A 29 -4.82 -8.50 -7.88
N GLY A 30 -5.81 -9.31 -7.48
CA GLY A 30 -6.46 -10.28 -8.35
C GLY A 30 -7.10 -9.61 -9.58
N ILE A 31 -7.85 -8.53 -9.36
CA ILE A 31 -8.49 -7.74 -10.43
C ILE A 31 -7.44 -7.10 -11.35
N THR A 32 -6.33 -6.57 -10.81
CA THR A 32 -5.28 -6.00 -11.65
C THR A 32 -4.61 -7.07 -12.50
N ARG A 33 -4.27 -8.22 -11.90
CA ARG A 33 -3.64 -9.34 -12.60
C ARG A 33 -4.56 -10.02 -13.62
N SER A 34 -5.87 -9.93 -13.46
CA SER A 34 -6.81 -10.45 -14.48
C SER A 34 -6.80 -9.61 -15.76
N GLN A 35 -6.25 -8.39 -15.73
CA GLN A 35 -6.13 -7.51 -16.91
C GLN A 35 -4.80 -7.71 -17.65
N GLY A 36 -3.87 -8.49 -17.10
CA GLY A 36 -2.59 -8.80 -17.72
C GLY A 36 -1.47 -9.07 -16.69
N PRO A 37 -0.26 -9.42 -17.17
CA PRO A 37 0.90 -9.59 -16.31
C PRO A 37 1.16 -8.31 -15.49
N TYR A 38 1.08 -8.43 -14.18
CA TYR A 38 1.28 -7.32 -13.26
C TYR A 38 2.09 -7.77 -12.05
N GLU A 39 3.27 -7.19 -11.92
CA GLU A 39 4.13 -7.30 -10.75
C GLU A 39 3.93 -6.07 -9.86
N VAL A 40 3.75 -6.29 -8.57
CA VAL A 40 3.55 -5.21 -7.61
C VAL A 40 4.91 -4.55 -7.35
N PRO A 41 5.07 -3.25 -7.61
CA PRO A 41 6.31 -2.55 -7.29
C PRO A 41 6.58 -2.57 -5.77
N VAL A 42 7.86 -2.58 -5.38
CA VAL A 42 8.27 -2.65 -3.96
C VAL A 42 7.62 -1.57 -3.10
N TRP A 43 7.58 -0.32 -3.58
CA TRP A 43 6.97 0.80 -2.84
C TRP A 43 5.47 0.56 -2.61
N GLN A 44 4.77 -0.05 -3.57
CA GLN A 44 3.34 -0.32 -3.45
C GLN A 44 3.07 -1.49 -2.51
N GLN A 45 3.93 -2.52 -2.55
CA GLN A 45 3.88 -3.62 -1.61
C GLN A 45 4.02 -3.14 -0.16
N GLN A 46 4.93 -2.19 0.11
CA GLN A 46 5.09 -1.59 1.44
C GLN A 46 3.80 -0.90 1.92
N LEU A 47 3.13 -0.15 1.06
CA LEU A 47 1.84 0.48 1.40
C LEU A 47 0.76 -0.56 1.70
N HIS A 48 0.72 -1.66 0.96
CA HIS A 48 -0.21 -2.75 1.24
C HIS A 48 0.06 -3.39 2.62
N ASP A 49 1.33 -3.62 2.95
CA ASP A 49 1.74 -4.22 4.23
C ASP A 49 1.40 -3.32 5.41
N GLU A 50 1.66 -2.01 5.30
CA GLU A 50 1.28 -0.99 6.30
C GLU A 50 -0.25 -0.95 6.50
N TYR A 51 -1.02 -0.99 5.40
CA TYR A 51 -2.47 -1.03 5.49
C TYR A 51 -2.97 -2.30 6.16
N ILE A 52 -2.45 -3.48 5.80
CA ILE A 52 -2.82 -4.75 6.43
C ILE A 52 -2.52 -4.70 7.93
N ALA A 53 -1.34 -4.19 8.31
CA ALA A 53 -0.95 -3.97 9.70
C ALA A 53 -1.86 -2.98 10.44
N GLY A 54 -2.62 -2.16 9.72
CA GLY A 54 -3.50 -1.12 10.28
C GLY A 54 -2.75 0.12 10.72
N THR A 55 -1.52 0.33 10.25
CA THR A 55 -0.73 1.53 10.54
C THR A 55 -1.13 2.70 9.65
N ILE A 56 -1.77 2.42 8.51
CA ILE A 56 -2.34 3.42 7.60
C ILE A 56 -3.73 2.98 7.13
N ASP A 57 -4.53 3.93 6.66
CA ASP A 57 -5.84 3.69 6.04
C ASP A 57 -5.80 3.82 4.51
N LEU A 58 -6.95 3.62 3.85
CA LEU A 58 -7.07 3.75 2.39
C LEU A 58 -6.84 5.19 1.89
N GLN A 59 -7.12 6.22 2.69
CA GLN A 59 -6.85 7.62 2.30
C GLN A 59 -5.34 7.88 2.26
N GLN A 60 -4.59 7.36 3.24
CA GLN A 60 -3.14 7.42 3.27
C GLN A 60 -2.53 6.65 2.08
N ILE A 61 -3.05 5.47 1.73
CA ILE A 61 -2.62 4.76 0.50
C ILE A 61 -2.80 5.65 -0.73
N ARG A 62 -3.99 6.26 -0.88
CA ARG A 62 -4.29 7.16 -2.03
C ARG A 62 -3.31 8.32 -2.11
N LEU A 63 -3.08 9.02 -1.00
CA LEU A 63 -2.19 10.19 -0.95
C LEU A 63 -0.75 9.81 -1.30
N ARG A 64 -0.23 8.72 -0.76
CA ARG A 64 1.15 8.28 -1.02
C ARG A 64 1.33 7.74 -2.44
N THR A 65 0.32 7.09 -3.00
CA THR A 65 0.30 6.68 -4.40
C THR A 65 0.35 7.88 -5.34
N GLU A 66 -0.46 8.92 -5.07
CA GLU A 66 -0.44 10.15 -5.87
C GLU A 66 0.90 10.88 -5.74
N ALA A 67 1.45 10.97 -4.52
CA ALA A 67 2.77 11.56 -4.30
C ALA A 67 3.86 10.84 -5.12
N HIS A 68 3.86 9.50 -5.11
CA HIS A 68 4.77 8.71 -5.93
C HIS A 68 4.59 8.99 -7.42
N ARG A 69 3.34 9.05 -7.90
CA ARG A 69 3.03 9.40 -9.30
C ARG A 69 3.61 10.75 -9.70
N GLN A 70 3.47 11.77 -8.85
CA GLN A 70 4.00 13.10 -9.10
C GLN A 70 5.54 13.11 -9.13
N GLN A 71 6.19 12.34 -8.26
CA GLN A 71 7.66 12.20 -8.27
C GLN A 71 8.17 11.56 -9.56
N GLU A 72 7.50 10.52 -10.04
CA GLU A 72 7.87 9.84 -11.29
C GLU A 72 7.68 10.74 -12.52
N LEU A 73 6.60 11.53 -12.55
CA LEU A 73 6.37 12.55 -13.58
C LEU A 73 7.46 13.63 -13.56
N ALA A 74 7.82 14.13 -12.37
CA ALA A 74 8.89 15.10 -12.20
C ALA A 74 10.24 14.55 -12.68
N ARG A 75 10.61 13.32 -12.28
CA ARG A 75 11.84 12.64 -12.72
C ARG A 75 11.89 12.47 -14.23
N SER A 76 10.79 12.03 -14.83
CA SER A 76 10.69 11.84 -16.29
C SER A 76 10.88 13.15 -17.05
N SER A 77 10.37 14.26 -16.52
CA SER A 77 10.51 15.58 -17.12
C SER A 77 11.95 16.11 -17.02
N ALA A 78 12.63 15.90 -15.89
CA ALA A 78 14.02 16.29 -15.68
C ALA A 78 15.00 15.49 -16.55
N SER A 79 14.79 14.18 -16.72
CA SER A 79 15.62 13.33 -17.58
C SER A 79 15.58 13.75 -19.05
N LYS A 80 14.42 14.21 -19.54
CA LYS A 80 14.29 14.74 -20.92
C LYS A 80 15.02 16.06 -21.12
N ALA A 81 15.04 16.93 -20.11
CA ALA A 81 15.72 18.22 -20.20
C ALA A 81 17.25 18.12 -20.20
N ASN A 82 17.80 17.04 -19.63
CA ASN A 82 19.25 16.83 -19.49
C ASN A 82 19.86 15.97 -20.62
N SER A 83 19.08 15.64 -21.65
CA SER A 83 19.48 14.84 -22.82
C SER A 83 19.50 15.67 -24.12
N LEU A 84 19.49 17.01 -24.00
CA LEU A 84 19.60 18.00 -25.08
C LEU A 84 20.86 18.84 -24.88
#